data_AF-A0A225D2N6-F1
#
_entry.id   AF-A0A225D2N6-F1
#
_cell.length_a   1.000
_cell.length_b   1.000
_cell.length_c   1.000
_cell.angle_alpha   90.00
_cell.angle_beta   90.00
_cell.angle_gamma   90.00
#
_symmetry.space_group_name_H-M   'P 1'
#
loop_
_entity.id
_entity.type
_entity.pdbx_description
1 polymer ?
#
loop_
_entity_poly.entity_id
_entity_poly.type
_entity_poly.pdbx_seq_one_letter_code
_entity_poly.pdbx_strand_id
1 'polypeptide(L)'
;MALLRFTNPTDIPAYSGWEFKVYAAEIALRAEDMRDAYAAYMENHRRRFSNIPKDWGRYAEAQRVAELLAMMNEACEVDKDVMLDGRDYVWSFSSGLMFEKRFVSVTCPECHRELSPEECRVLVWSYGGGLAAEGGRRVVCLAGHTLYSCGEWNS
;
A
#
# COMPACT_ATOMS: atom_id res chain seq x y z
N MET A 1 13.53 6.27 14.76
CA MET A 1 12.16 6.30 14.22
C MET A 1 11.96 5.02 13.43
N ALA A 2 11.10 4.14 13.94
CA ALA A 2 10.80 2.84 13.36
C ALA A 2 10.25 2.94 11.93
N LEU A 3 10.73 2.05 11.08
CA LEU A 3 10.27 1.89 9.70
C LEU A 3 9.49 0.59 9.52
N LEU A 4 8.46 0.65 8.69
CA LEU A 4 7.88 -0.54 8.07
C LEU A 4 8.54 -0.74 6.71
N ARG A 5 9.09 -1.93 6.48
CA ARG A 5 9.61 -2.35 5.17
C ARG A 5 8.81 -3.52 4.62
N PHE A 6 8.49 -3.46 3.34
CA PHE A 6 7.85 -4.56 2.64
C PHE A 6 8.22 -4.60 1.16
N THR A 7 8.06 -5.75 0.53
CA THR A 7 8.21 -5.90 -0.92
C THR A 7 6.86 -5.76 -1.60
N ASN A 8 6.74 -4.84 -2.55
CA ASN A 8 5.51 -4.67 -3.33
C ASN A 8 5.12 -6.01 -3.98
N PRO A 9 3.89 -6.52 -3.72
CA PRO A 9 3.45 -7.78 -4.32
C PRO A 9 3.36 -7.63 -5.84
N THR A 10 3.65 -8.70 -6.58
CA THR A 10 3.59 -8.72 -8.06
C THR A 10 2.67 -9.80 -8.60
N ASP A 11 2.18 -10.66 -7.71
CA ASP A 11 1.33 -11.82 -7.97
C ASP A 11 -0.14 -11.56 -7.62
N ILE A 12 -0.55 -10.29 -7.48
CA ILE A 12 -1.96 -9.93 -7.30
C ILE A 12 -2.70 -10.21 -8.62
N PRO A 13 -3.75 -11.04 -8.66
CA PRO A 13 -4.48 -11.35 -9.89
C PRO A 13 -4.98 -10.12 -10.65
N ALA A 14 -5.30 -9.05 -9.92
CA ALA A 14 -5.73 -7.76 -10.47
C ALA A 14 -4.63 -7.02 -11.27
N TYR A 15 -3.37 -7.43 -11.19
CA TYR A 15 -2.25 -6.84 -11.95
C TYR A 15 -2.05 -7.48 -13.32
N SER A 16 -2.89 -8.44 -13.70
CA SER A 16 -2.86 -9.04 -15.03
C SER A 16 -3.61 -8.18 -16.05
N GLY A 17 -3.10 -8.12 -17.28
CA GLY A 17 -3.75 -7.43 -18.40
C GLY A 17 -3.50 -5.92 -18.48
N TRP A 18 -2.66 -5.34 -17.62
CA TRP A 18 -2.27 -3.94 -17.69
C TRP A 18 -1.16 -3.72 -18.73
N GLU A 19 -1.11 -2.51 -19.31
CA GLU A 19 -0.08 -2.11 -20.28
C GLU A 19 1.32 -1.92 -19.66
N PHE A 20 1.47 -2.19 -18.36
CA PHE A 20 2.71 -2.01 -17.63
C PHE A 20 2.96 -3.17 -16.66
N LYS A 21 4.24 -3.46 -16.49
CA LYS A 21 4.73 -4.42 -15.50
C LYS A 21 4.89 -3.74 -14.15
N VAL A 22 4.38 -4.39 -13.10
CA VAL A 22 4.64 -4.03 -11.70
C VAL A 22 5.86 -4.80 -11.22
N TYR A 23 6.79 -4.11 -10.57
CA TYR A 23 8.03 -4.70 -10.05
C TYR A 23 7.95 -4.89 -8.54
N ALA A 24 8.67 -5.90 -8.05
CA ALA A 24 8.78 -6.25 -6.64
C ALA A 24 9.73 -5.27 -5.93
N ALA A 25 9.34 -4.00 -5.87
CA ALA A 25 10.14 -2.96 -5.23
C ALA A 25 10.09 -3.10 -3.71
N GLU A 26 11.23 -2.92 -3.04
CA GLU A 26 11.26 -2.82 -1.59
C GLU A 26 10.88 -1.39 -1.20
N ILE A 27 9.90 -1.25 -0.31
CA ILE A 27 9.33 0.03 0.10
C ILE A 27 9.59 0.20 1.59
N ALA A 28 10.04 1.39 1.99
CA ALA A 28 10.16 1.80 3.37
C ALA A 28 9.18 2.93 3.68
N LEU A 29 8.36 2.74 4.71
CA LEU A 29 7.41 3.71 5.25
C LEU A 29 7.75 3.99 6.71
N ARG A 30 7.36 5.16 7.21
CA ARG A 30 7.40 5.39 8.65
C ARG A 30 6.34 4.53 9.32
N ALA A 31 6.68 3.86 10.41
CA ALA A 31 5.72 3.05 11.16
C ALA A 31 4.56 3.91 11.71
N GLU A 32 4.82 5.17 12.07
CA GLU A 32 3.80 6.13 12.53
C GLU A 32 2.73 6.41 11.48
N ASP A 33 3.12 6.61 10.21
CA ASP A 33 2.19 6.92 9.13
C ASP A 33 1.29 5.71 8.84
N MET A 34 1.85 4.50 8.89
CA MET A 34 1.10 3.26 8.71
C MET A 34 0.18 2.97 9.90
N ARG A 35 0.63 3.20 11.13
CA ARG A 35 -0.20 3.14 12.34
C ARG A 35 -1.43 4.03 12.17
N ASP A 36 -1.23 5.28 11.75
CA ASP A 36 -2.31 6.25 11.61
C ASP A 36 -3.30 5.83 10.50
N ALA A 37 -2.81 5.29 9.39
CA ALA A 37 -3.65 4.72 8.32
C ALA A 37 -4.52 3.55 8.83
N TYR A 38 -3.93 2.62 9.58
CA TYR A 38 -4.67 1.49 10.16
C TYR A 38 -5.66 1.95 11.24
N ALA A 39 -5.28 2.90 12.10
CA ALA A 39 -6.16 3.45 13.12
C ALA A 39 -7.39 4.13 12.50
N ALA A 40 -7.19 4.92 11.43
CA ALA A 40 -8.28 5.54 10.69
C ALA A 40 -9.24 4.52 10.07
N TYR A 41 -8.71 3.42 9.51
CA TYR A 41 -9.52 2.31 9.02
C TYR A 41 -10.34 1.66 10.15
N MET A 42 -9.71 1.33 11.28
CA MET A 42 -10.39 0.68 12.41
C MET A 42 -11.50 1.55 13.00
N GLU A 43 -11.29 2.87 13.06
CA GLU A 43 -12.32 3.82 13.49
C GLU A 43 -13.51 3.83 12.52
N ASN A 44 -13.24 3.88 11.21
CA ASN A 44 -14.29 3.82 10.18
C ASN A 44 -15.06 2.49 10.25
N HIS A 45 -14.32 1.38 10.40
CA HIS A 45 -14.90 0.05 10.54
C HIS A 45 -15.84 -0.03 11.75
N ARG A 46 -15.41 0.47 12.91
CA ARG A 46 -16.25 0.51 14.11
C ARG A 46 -17.53 1.32 13.91
N ARG A 47 -17.46 2.44 13.19
CA ARG A 47 -18.62 3.32 12.94
C ARG A 47 -19.62 2.71 11.96
N ARG A 48 -19.15 2.03 10.92
CA ARG A 48 -20.00 1.57 9.79
C ARG A 48 -20.33 0.08 9.80
N PHE A 49 -19.53 -0.72 10.48
CA PHE A 49 -19.53 -2.18 10.38
C PHE A 49 -19.51 -2.88 11.76
N SER A 50 -19.91 -2.19 12.83
CA SER A 50 -19.93 -2.74 14.20
C SER A 50 -20.72 -4.04 14.36
N ASN A 51 -21.73 -4.26 13.50
CA ASN A 51 -22.63 -5.43 13.56
C ASN A 51 -22.46 -6.38 12.37
N ILE A 52 -21.31 -6.37 11.67
CA ILE A 52 -21.13 -7.30 10.55
C ILE A 52 -21.06 -8.75 11.04
N PRO A 53 -21.66 -9.69 10.30
CA PRO A 53 -21.48 -11.10 10.58
C PRO A 53 -20.00 -11.52 10.51
N LYS A 54 -19.59 -12.45 11.38
CA LYS A 54 -18.19 -12.88 11.49
C LYS A 54 -17.68 -13.67 10.28
N ASP A 55 -18.60 -14.26 9.52
CA ASP A 55 -18.34 -15.00 8.28
C ASP A 55 -18.13 -14.07 7.07
N TRP A 56 -18.36 -12.76 7.21
CA TRP A 56 -18.09 -11.81 6.14
C TRP A 56 -16.60 -11.47 6.07
N GLY A 57 -16.05 -11.39 4.85
CA GLY A 57 -14.64 -11.09 4.61
C GLY A 57 -14.15 -9.78 5.27
N ARG A 58 -15.04 -8.79 5.43
CA ARG A 58 -14.73 -7.54 6.14
C ARG A 58 -14.40 -7.74 7.63
N TYR A 59 -14.92 -8.79 8.26
CA TYR A 59 -14.61 -9.11 9.65
C TYR A 59 -13.17 -9.63 9.77
N ALA A 60 -12.79 -10.56 8.88
CA ALA A 60 -11.43 -11.09 8.80
C ALA A 60 -10.41 -9.98 8.45
N GLU A 61 -10.76 -9.08 7.52
CA GLU A 61 -9.96 -7.89 7.20
C GLU A 61 -9.74 -7.00 8.44
N ALA A 62 -10.79 -6.71 9.20
CA ALA A 62 -10.68 -5.89 10.40
C ALA A 62 -9.83 -6.54 11.51
N GLN A 63 -9.91 -7.86 11.68
CA GLN A 63 -9.02 -8.58 12.60
C GLN A 63 -7.56 -8.46 12.17
N ARG A 64 -7.27 -8.68 10.89
CA ARG A 64 -5.92 -8.58 10.34
C ARG A 64 -5.35 -7.16 10.47
N VAL A 65 -6.17 -6.13 10.21
CA VAL A 65 -5.75 -4.73 10.37
C VAL A 65 -5.55 -4.37 11.85
N ALA A 66 -6.34 -4.92 12.77
CA ALA A 66 -6.13 -4.72 14.20
C ALA A 66 -4.78 -5.30 14.68
N GLU A 67 -4.39 -6.48 14.17
CA GLU A 67 -3.07 -7.08 14.45
C GLU A 67 -1.93 -6.21 13.90
N LEU A 68 -2.06 -5.73 12.67
CA LEU A 68 -1.07 -4.83 12.06
C LEU A 68 -0.97 -3.50 12.83
N LEU A 69 -2.09 -2.94 13.29
CA LEU A 69 -2.10 -1.74 14.12
C LEU A 69 -1.36 -1.96 15.45
N ALA A 70 -1.61 -3.09 16.13
CA ALA A 70 -0.91 -3.44 17.36
C ALA A 70 0.61 -3.58 17.13
N MET A 71 1.01 -4.24 16.04
CA MET A 71 2.41 -4.36 15.65
C MET A 71 3.07 -3.01 15.38
N MET A 72 2.38 -2.09 14.69
CA MET A 72 2.92 -0.74 14.46
C MET A 72 3.02 0.08 15.75
N ASN A 73 2.09 -0.08 16.70
CA ASN A 73 2.17 0.56 18.02
C ASN A 73 3.42 0.10 18.77
N GLU A 74 3.64 -1.21 18.89
CA GLU A 74 4.82 -1.77 19.55
C GLU A 74 6.11 -1.28 18.88
N ALA A 75 6.17 -1.32 17.54
CA ALA A 75 7.31 -0.84 16.76
C ALA A 75 7.63 0.64 17.05
N CYS A 76 6.60 1.49 17.14
CA CYS A 76 6.76 2.90 17.50
C CYS A 76 7.25 3.09 18.95
N GLU A 77 6.74 2.29 19.89
CA GLU A 77 7.09 2.38 21.31
C GLU A 77 8.55 1.97 21.56
N VAL A 78 9.03 0.92 20.91
CA VAL A 78 10.37 0.37 21.11
C VAL A 78 11.40 0.82 20.06
N ASP A 79 10.99 1.73 19.17
CA ASP A 79 11.77 2.27 18.04
C ASP A 79 12.44 1.18 17.18
N LYS A 80 11.68 0.14 16.81
CA LYS A 80 12.18 -1.02 16.07
C LYS A 80 11.53 -1.16 14.70
N ASP A 81 12.37 -1.34 13.68
CA ASP A 81 11.93 -1.61 12.32
C ASP A 81 11.17 -2.94 12.21
N VAL A 82 10.15 -2.94 11.35
CA VAL A 82 9.31 -4.10 11.05
C VAL A 82 9.52 -4.48 9.59
N MET A 83 9.77 -5.77 9.36
CA MET A 83 9.89 -6.35 8.02
C MET A 83 8.65 -7.21 7.77
N LEU A 84 7.84 -6.84 6.78
CA LEU A 84 6.70 -7.62 6.36
C LEU A 84 6.87 -8.08 4.91
N ASP A 85 6.37 -9.27 4.66
CA ASP A 85 5.94 -9.67 3.33
C ASP A 85 4.83 -8.69 2.88
N GLY A 86 4.91 -8.13 1.67
CA GLY A 86 3.90 -7.19 1.17
C GLY A 86 2.54 -7.84 0.86
N ARG A 87 2.42 -9.15 1.08
CA ARG A 87 1.16 -9.88 1.08
C ARG A 87 0.36 -9.56 2.35
N ASP A 88 -0.95 -9.44 2.16
CA ASP A 88 -1.97 -9.09 3.14
C ASP A 88 -1.94 -7.64 3.64
N TYR A 89 -2.75 -6.81 2.96
CA TYR A 89 -3.23 -5.48 3.36
C TYR A 89 -2.19 -4.35 3.49
N VAL A 90 -0.92 -4.63 3.82
CA VAL A 90 0.13 -3.59 3.91
C VAL A 90 0.21 -2.79 2.61
N TRP A 91 0.22 -3.49 1.48
CA TRP A 91 0.21 -2.87 0.16
C TRP A 91 -1.04 -2.01 -0.07
N SER A 92 -2.26 -2.48 0.23
CA SER A 92 -3.48 -1.70 -0.08
C SER A 92 -3.62 -0.46 0.81
N PHE A 93 -3.25 -0.57 2.09
CA PHE A 93 -3.34 0.54 3.06
C PHE A 93 -2.21 1.58 2.90
N SER A 94 -1.13 1.24 2.21
CA SER A 94 -0.06 2.20 1.92
C SER A 94 -0.35 3.13 0.74
N SER A 95 -1.42 2.89 -0.04
CA SER A 95 -1.72 3.62 -1.27
C SER A 95 -1.72 5.14 -1.14
N GLY A 96 -2.40 5.68 -0.12
CA GLY A 96 -2.39 7.11 0.18
C GLY A 96 -0.98 7.66 0.39
N LEU A 97 -0.19 6.99 1.23
CA LEU A 97 1.20 7.37 1.51
C LEU A 97 2.09 7.28 0.27
N MET A 98 1.89 6.27 -0.56
CA MET A 98 2.65 6.09 -1.79
C MET A 98 2.34 7.19 -2.81
N PHE A 99 1.07 7.54 -3.00
CA PHE A 99 0.65 8.54 -3.99
C PHE A 99 0.86 9.98 -3.53
N GLU A 100 0.82 10.23 -2.22
CA GLU A 100 1.24 11.51 -1.63
C GLU A 100 2.77 11.61 -1.50
N LYS A 101 3.50 10.56 -1.88
CA LYS A 101 4.96 10.47 -1.82
C LYS A 101 5.51 10.67 -0.39
N ARG A 102 4.78 10.18 0.61
CA ARG A 102 5.15 10.19 2.05
C ARG A 102 5.99 8.98 2.47
N PHE A 103 6.42 8.16 1.52
CA PHE A 103 7.35 7.06 1.81
C PHE A 103 8.76 7.57 2.11
N VAL A 104 9.55 6.77 2.83
CA VAL A 104 10.95 7.09 3.15
C VAL A 104 11.85 6.77 1.98
N SER A 105 11.73 5.56 1.43
CA SER A 105 12.46 5.15 0.24
C SER A 105 11.74 4.04 -0.52
N VAL A 106 12.10 3.89 -1.79
CA VAL A 106 11.72 2.74 -2.61
C VAL A 106 12.89 2.25 -3.44
N THR A 107 13.20 0.96 -3.36
CA THR A 107 14.27 0.33 -4.13
C THR A 107 13.71 -0.23 -5.43
N CYS A 108 14.16 0.33 -6.55
CA CYS A 108 13.81 -0.18 -7.86
C CYS A 108 14.68 -1.41 -8.19
N PRO A 109 14.09 -2.60 -8.40
CA PRO A 109 14.86 -3.82 -8.64
C PRO A 109 15.53 -3.84 -10.02
N GLU A 110 15.02 -3.07 -10.99
CA GLU A 110 15.62 -2.96 -12.33
C GLU A 110 16.75 -1.93 -12.38
N CYS A 111 16.60 -0.82 -11.65
CA CYS A 111 17.65 0.21 -11.60
C CYS A 111 18.72 -0.09 -10.55
N HIS A 112 18.50 -1.10 -9.69
CA HIS A 112 19.33 -1.44 -8.53
C HIS A 112 19.66 -0.22 -7.65
N ARG A 113 18.65 0.62 -7.44
CA ARG A 113 18.82 1.92 -6.78
C ARG A 113 17.69 2.18 -5.79
N GLU A 114 18.07 2.63 -4.60
CA GLU A 114 17.17 3.23 -3.62
C GLU A 114 16.84 4.67 -4.05
N LEU A 115 15.55 4.99 -4.11
CA LEU A 115 15.02 6.26 -4.61
C LEU A 115 14.30 6.98 -3.47
N SER A 116 14.53 8.29 -3.38
CA SER A 116 13.72 9.15 -2.52
C SER A 116 12.36 9.44 -3.20
N PRO A 117 11.38 9.98 -2.44
CA PRO A 117 10.16 10.53 -3.01
C PRO A 117 10.39 11.39 -4.24
N GLU A 118 11.27 12.38 -4.18
CA GLU A 118 11.52 13.37 -5.25
C GLU A 118 11.93 12.72 -6.57
N GLU A 119 12.56 11.56 -6.51
CA GLU A 119 13.05 10.80 -7.67
C GLU A 119 11.99 9.86 -8.28
N CYS A 120 10.79 9.87 -7.73
CA CYS A 120 9.65 9.11 -8.22
C CYS A 120 8.58 10.03 -8.82
N ARG A 121 7.79 9.49 -9.75
CA ARG A 121 6.60 10.16 -10.31
C ARG A 121 5.37 9.35 -9.99
N VAL A 122 4.24 10.04 -9.79
CA VAL A 122 2.93 9.40 -9.66
C VAL A 122 2.21 9.59 -10.98
N LEU A 123 1.83 8.49 -11.63
CA LEU A 123 1.09 8.50 -12.89
C LEU A 123 -0.29 7.91 -12.67
N VAL A 124 -1.28 8.48 -13.33
CA VAL A 124 -2.62 7.89 -13.43
C VAL A 124 -2.64 6.96 -14.64
N TRP A 125 -3.31 5.81 -14.52
CA TRP A 125 -3.71 5.01 -15.67
C TRP A 125 -5.22 4.79 -15.65
N SER A 126 -5.78 4.62 -16.84
CA SER A 126 -7.17 4.25 -17.02
C SER A 126 -7.26 3.27 -18.19
N TYR A 127 -8.13 2.28 -18.11
CA TYR A 127 -8.51 1.40 -19.21
C TYR A 127 -10.03 1.27 -19.29
N GLY A 128 -10.54 0.92 -20.48
CA GLY A 128 -11.98 0.94 -20.76
C GLY A 128 -12.48 2.33 -21.17
N GLY A 129 -13.81 2.52 -21.18
CA GLY A 129 -14.44 3.77 -21.59
C GLY A 129 -15.84 3.96 -21.01
N GLY A 130 -16.27 5.22 -20.87
CA GLY A 130 -17.56 5.57 -20.28
C GLY A 130 -17.65 5.17 -18.81
N LEU A 131 -18.81 4.64 -18.38
CA LEU A 131 -19.06 4.17 -17.01
C LEU A 131 -18.31 2.88 -16.63
N ALA A 132 -17.64 2.24 -17.60
CA ALA A 132 -16.83 1.04 -17.39
C ALA A 132 -15.33 1.34 -17.40
N ALA A 133 -14.93 2.63 -17.34
CA ALA A 133 -13.53 2.99 -17.20
C ALA A 133 -13.04 2.64 -15.79
N GLU A 134 -12.03 1.79 -15.73
CA GLU A 134 -11.31 1.42 -14.52
C GLU A 134 -9.90 2.00 -14.57
N GLY A 135 -9.24 2.14 -13.42
CA GLY A 135 -7.95 2.79 -13.40
C GLY A 135 -7.35 2.83 -12.01
N GLY A 136 -6.31 3.66 -11.87
CA GLY A 136 -5.66 3.87 -10.60
C GLY A 136 -4.41 4.72 -10.73
N ARG A 137 -3.59 4.67 -9.69
CA ARG A 137 -2.34 5.43 -9.61
C ARG A 137 -1.16 4.52 -9.37
N ARG A 138 -0.04 4.84 -10.02
CA ARG A 138 1.23 4.12 -9.90
C ARG A 138 2.37 5.06 -9.55
N VAL A 139 3.26 4.58 -8.71
CA VAL A 139 4.57 5.20 -8.44
C VAL A 139 5.58 4.58 -9.40
N VAL A 140 6.28 5.43 -10.15
CA VAL A 140 7.30 5.01 -11.11
C VAL A 140 8.64 5.70 -10.83
N CYS A 141 9.75 5.02 -11.10
CA CYS A 141 11.07 5.67 -11.07
C CYS A 141 11.27 6.61 -12.28
N LEU A 142 12.39 7.33 -12.32
CA LEU A 142 12.77 8.17 -13.46
C LEU A 142 12.84 7.41 -14.79
N ALA A 143 13.24 6.13 -14.77
CA ALA A 143 13.28 5.25 -15.95
C ALA A 143 11.90 4.68 -16.35
N GLY A 144 10.85 4.92 -15.56
CA GLY A 144 9.48 4.48 -15.88
C GLY A 144 9.07 3.10 -15.35
N HIS A 145 9.92 2.41 -14.59
CA HIS A 145 9.55 1.14 -13.94
C HIS A 145 8.49 1.37 -12.87
N THR A 146 7.40 0.60 -12.87
CA THR A 146 6.31 0.71 -11.88
C THR A 146 6.69 -0.01 -10.59
N LEU A 147 6.91 0.77 -9.54
CA LEU A 147 7.40 0.29 -8.24
C LEU A 147 6.25 0.01 -7.25
N TYR A 148 5.13 0.67 -7.47
CA TYR A 148 3.91 0.50 -6.70
C TYR A 148 2.73 0.89 -7.59
N SER A 149 1.61 0.21 -7.43
CA SER A 149 0.35 0.50 -8.12
C SER A 149 -0.79 0.22 -7.17
N CYS A 150 -1.91 0.93 -7.29
CA CYS A 150 -3.18 0.52 -6.65
C CYS A 150 -4.34 0.95 -7.54
N GLY A 151 -5.27 0.02 -7.77
CA GLY A 151 -6.51 0.30 -8.51
C GLY A 151 -7.44 1.16 -7.65
N GLU A 152 -8.03 2.17 -8.27
CA GLU A 152 -8.98 3.08 -7.63
C GLU A 152 -10.33 2.90 -8.30
N TRP A 153 -11.33 2.54 -7.51
CA TRP A 153 -12.70 2.50 -8.01
C TRP A 153 -13.18 3.94 -8.15
N ASN A 154 -13.52 4.34 -9.37
CA ASN A 154 -14.31 5.54 -9.61
C ASN A 154 -15.62 5.36 -8.82
N SER A 155 -15.80 6.16 -7.77
CA SER A 155 -17.07 6.25 -7.02
C SER A 155 -17.77 7.54 -7.40
#